data_AF-A0AA35U7Z7-F1
#
_entry.id   AF-A0AA35U7Z7-F1
#
_cell.length_a   1.000
_cell.length_b   1.000
_cell.length_c   1.000
_cell.angle_alpha   90.00
_cell.angle_beta   90.00
_cell.angle_gamma   90.00
#
_symmetry.space_group_name_H-M   'P 1'
#
loop_
_entity.id
_entity.type
_entity.pdbx_description
1 polymer ?
#
loop_
_entity_poly.entity_id
_entity_poly.type
_entity_poly.pdbx_seq_one_letter_code
_entity_poly.pdbx_strand_id
1 'polypeptide(L)' 'MKRWRHLLVALLVVPALTLYIIAAMVLSQYITGFSGVIDLVYYIIAGLAWIPGAAIVIRWLADNEAH' A
#
# COMPACT_ATOMS: atom_id res chain seq x y z
N MET A 1 -14.60 11.00 -20.00
CA MET A 1 -14.35 9.57 -19.70
C MET A 1 -13.85 9.35 -18.25
N LYS A 2 -14.48 9.97 -17.24
CA LYS A 2 -13.99 9.94 -15.83
C LYS A 2 -14.04 8.56 -15.16
N ARG A 3 -15.06 7.73 -15.45
CA ARG A 3 -15.29 6.43 -14.82
C ARG A 3 -14.20 5.36 -15.09
N TRP A 4 -13.59 5.39 -16.27
CA TRP A 4 -12.56 4.41 -16.65
C TRP A 4 -11.26 4.57 -15.86
N ARG A 5 -10.92 5.79 -15.43
CA ARG A 5 -9.71 6.05 -14.64
C ARG A 5 -9.82 5.51 -13.23
N HIS A 6 -10.97 5.63 -12.58
CA HIS A 6 -11.21 4.99 -11.28
C HIS A 6 -11.15 3.46 -11.37
N LEU A 7 -11.72 2.87 -12.44
CA LEU A 7 -11.62 1.44 -12.68
C LEU A 7 -10.17 0.99 -12.88
N LEU A 8 -9.40 1.71 -13.70
CA LEU A 8 -7.98 1.41 -13.94
C LEU A 8 -7.17 1.53 -12.65
N VAL A 9 -7.38 2.60 -11.88
CA VAL A 9 -6.74 2.79 -10.58
C VAL A 9 -7.08 1.66 -9.62
N ALA A 10 -8.35 1.28 -9.49
CA ALA A 10 -8.74 0.16 -8.64
C ALA A 10 -8.08 -1.16 -9.10
N LEU A 11 -8.06 -1.40 -10.41
CA LEU A 11 -7.49 -2.61 -11.00
C LEU A 11 -5.97 -2.69 -10.85
N LEU A 12 -5.27 -1.57 -10.66
CA LEU A 12 -3.84 -1.54 -10.36
C LEU A 12 -3.55 -1.54 -8.84
N VAL A 13 -4.29 -0.74 -8.07
CA VAL A 13 -4.07 -0.57 -6.63
C VAL A 13 -4.37 -1.85 -5.87
N VAL A 14 -5.45 -2.57 -6.21
CA VAL A 14 -5.82 -3.82 -5.54
C VAL A 14 -4.71 -4.87 -5.66
N PRO A 15 -4.21 -5.24 -6.86
CA PRO A 15 -3.13 -6.20 -6.97
C PRO A 15 -1.81 -5.66 -6.40
N ALA A 16 -1.51 -4.35 -6.53
CA ALA A 16 -0.31 -3.77 -5.93
C ALA A 16 -0.33 -3.89 -4.38
N LEU A 17 -1.46 -3.56 -3.74
CA LEU A 17 -1.64 -3.76 -2.30
C LEU A 17 -1.59 -5.24 -1.92
N THR A 18 -2.15 -6.11 -2.75
CA THR A 18 -2.12 -7.56 -2.50
C THR A 18 -0.67 -8.07 -2.48
N LEU A 19 0.13 -7.69 -3.47
CA LEU A 19 1.56 -8.03 -3.54
C LEU A 19 2.32 -7.44 -2.35
N TYR A 20 2.01 -6.21 -1.97
CA TYR A 20 2.60 -5.55 -0.81
C TYR A 20 2.32 -6.32 0.49
N ILE A 21 1.05 -6.70 0.73
CA ILE A 21 0.66 -7.46 1.92
C ILE A 21 1.37 -8.81 1.95
N ILE A 22 1.41 -9.53 0.83
CA ILE A 22 2.13 -10.81 0.73
C ILE A 22 3.60 -10.61 1.08
N ALA A 23 4.26 -9.60 0.51
CA ALA A 23 5.65 -9.29 0.81
C ALA A 23 5.87 -8.95 2.29
N ALA A 24 4.98 -8.14 2.88
CA ALA A 24 5.05 -7.77 4.29
C ALA A 24 4.82 -8.98 5.22
N MET A 25 3.95 -9.93 4.85
CA MET A 25 3.76 -11.16 5.61
C MET A 25 4.95 -12.11 5.50
N VAL A 26 5.54 -12.24 4.31
CA VAL A 26 6.74 -13.06 4.12
C VAL A 26 7.89 -12.45 4.93
N LEU A 27 8.08 -11.14 4.85
CA LEU A 27 9.14 -10.44 5.57
C LEU A 27 8.93 -10.51 7.10
N SER A 28 7.69 -10.54 7.58
CA SER A 28 7.41 -10.66 9.01
C SER A 28 7.93 -11.98 9.58
N GLN A 29 7.96 -13.07 8.81
CA GLN A 29 8.50 -14.36 9.28
C GLN A 29 9.99 -14.32 9.63
N TYR A 30 10.74 -13.36 9.07
CA TYR A 30 12.18 -13.21 9.32
C TYR A 30 12.50 -12.19 10.41
N ILE A 31 11.60 -11.23 10.65
CA ILE A 31 11.83 -10.09 11.55
C ILE A 31 11.10 -10.28 12.88
N THR A 32 9.90 -10.86 12.84
CA THR A 32 9.04 -10.99 14.04
C THR A 32 9.31 -12.29 14.79
N GLY A 33 9.07 -12.29 16.11
CA GLY A 33 9.27 -13.45 16.98
C GLY A 33 10.54 -13.39 17.85
N PHE A 34 11.37 -12.36 17.70
CA PHE A 34 12.54 -12.13 18.58
C PHE A 34 12.21 -11.32 19.84
N SER A 35 11.35 -10.31 19.71
CA SER A 35 10.95 -9.42 20.82
C SER A 35 9.66 -8.70 20.45
N GLY A 36 8.72 -8.61 21.40
CA GLY A 36 7.44 -7.92 21.18
C GLY A 36 7.58 -6.44 20.80
N VAL A 37 8.69 -5.78 21.15
CA VAL A 37 8.97 -4.40 20.72
C VAL A 37 9.35 -4.34 19.24
N ILE A 38 10.15 -5.30 18.77
CA ILE A 38 10.53 -5.39 17.34
C ILE A 38 9.29 -5.70 16.51
N ASP A 39 8.44 -6.61 16.99
CA ASP A 39 7.18 -6.95 16.34
C ASP A 39 6.28 -5.72 16.22
N LEU A 40 6.12 -4.95 17.32
CA LEU A 40 5.34 -3.72 17.31
C LEU A 40 5.86 -2.71 16.30
N VAL A 41 7.16 -2.43 16.30
CA VAL A 41 7.79 -1.47 15.37
C VAL A 41 7.61 -1.94 13.93
N TYR A 42 7.83 -3.22 13.67
CA TYR A 42 7.66 -3.80 12.34
C TYR A 42 6.23 -3.62 11.84
N TYR A 43 5.22 -4.00 12.64
CA TYR A 43 3.82 -3.89 12.23
C TYR A 43 3.35 -2.43 12.06
N ILE A 44 3.87 -1.48 12.85
CA ILE A 44 3.60 -0.05 12.64
C ILE A 44 4.17 0.40 11.29
N ILE A 45 5.43 0.08 11.00
CA ILE A 45 6.08 0.49 9.76
C ILE A 45 5.40 -0.18 8.56
N ALA A 46 5.16 -1.48 8.60
CA ALA A 46 4.45 -2.22 7.55
C ALA A 46 2.99 -1.74 7.40
N GLY A 47 2.33 -1.32 8.47
CA GLY A 47 0.99 -0.75 8.40
C GLY A 47 0.93 0.63 7.73
N LEU A 48 2.02 1.39 7.78
CA LEU A 48 2.06 2.78 7.28
C LEU A 48 2.84 2.93 5.96
N ALA A 49 3.73 2.00 5.62
CA ALA A 49 4.64 2.14 4.49
C ALA A 49 3.95 2.11 3.11
N TRP A 50 2.70 1.66 3.01
CA TRP A 50 1.92 1.73 1.77
C TRP A 50 1.29 3.11 1.52
N ILE A 51 1.19 3.96 2.54
CA ILE A 51 0.51 5.27 2.47
C ILE A 51 1.13 6.20 1.41
N PRO A 52 2.48 6.33 1.30
CA PRO A 52 3.08 7.17 0.25
C PRO A 52 2.69 6.73 -1.16
N GLY A 53 2.63 5.41 -1.40
CA GLY A 53 2.20 4.86 -2.69
C GLY A 53 0.76 5.22 -3.01
N ALA A 54 -0.15 5.10 -2.03
CA ALA A 54 -1.54 5.50 -2.19
C ALA A 54 -1.68 7.02 -2.44
N ALA A 55 -0.91 7.85 -1.74
CA ALA A 55 -0.95 9.30 -1.89
C ALA A 55 -0.57 9.76 -3.32
N ILE A 56 0.42 9.10 -3.95
CA ILE A 56 0.81 9.39 -5.34
C ILE A 56 -0.35 9.10 -6.30
N VAL A 57 -1.01 7.95 -6.14
CA VAL A 57 -2.15 7.55 -6.98
C VAL A 57 -3.33 8.51 -6.82
N ILE A 58 -3.65 8.90 -5.59
CA ILE A 58 -4.73 9.85 -5.30
C ILE A 58 -4.41 11.22 -5.90
N ARG A 59 -3.16 11.70 -5.76
CA ARG A 59 -2.73 12.98 -6.33
C ARG A 59 -2.82 12.97 -7.86
N TRP A 60 -2.34 11.91 -8.52
CA TRP A 60 -2.51 11.74 -9.96
C TRP A 60 -3.98 11.75 -10.38
N LEU A 61 -4.84 11.11 -9.58
CA LEU A 61 -6.26 11.07 -9.86
C LEU A 61 -6.89 12.47 -9.77
N ALA A 62 -6.54 13.24 -8.74
CA ALA A 62 -6.98 14.62 -8.55
C ALA A 62 -6.52 15.56 -9.68
N ASP A 63 -5.23 15.50 -10.04
CA ASP A 63 -4.66 16.36 -11.09
C ASP A 63 -5.32 16.12 -12.46
N ASN A 64 -5.66 14.86 -12.76
CA ASN A 64 -6.31 14.50 -14.03
C ASN A 64 -7.84 14.63 -13.99
N GLU A 65 -8.46 14.98 -12.85
CA GLU A 65 -9.91 15.26 -12.76
C GLU A 65 -10.27 16.74 -12.76
N ALA A 66 -9.28 17.60 -12.52
CA ALA A 66 -9.41 19.04 -12.46
C ALA A 66 -9.47 19.74 -13.85
N HIS A 67 -9.23 19.00 -14.93
CA HIS A 67 -9.35 19.46 -16.32
C HIS A 67 -10.52 18.81 -17.06
#